data_AF-F0NXR2-F1
#
_entry.id   AF-F0NXR2-F1
#
_cell.length_a   1.000
_cell.length_b   1.000
_cell.length_c   1.000
_cell.angle_alpha   90.00
_cell.angle_beta   90.00
_cell.angle_gamma   90.00
#
_symmetry.space_group_name_H-M   'P 1'
#
loop_
_entity.id
_entity.type
_entity.pdbx_description
1 polymer ?
#
loop_
_entity_poly.entity_id
_entity_poly.type
_entity_poly.pdbx_seq_one_letter_code
_entity_poly.pdbx_strand_id
1 'polypeptide(L)'
;MGSICPAECADFTLTEVTKADCEISYRKINIKSLGFYKCDVKLPSPMTDEAFKTLYESGAIVFSNELVNVSISEPVYEERKLSDTRPADQEIVERQITFEDRIKVEIPEVSGGSSTPANLFADYDFWQNKLDHKTSLNYGFVMSNGDFVAPVDEYGYGMSASFQMHRNFENLTRGGAIEIKAGTLTFLGDPLAMKYKPIINLNDIPELAGKW
;
A
#
# COMPACT_ATOMS: atom_id res chain seq x y z
N MET A 1 17.77 46.98 -14.74
CA MET A 1 17.85 45.51 -14.65
C MET A 1 16.47 45.03 -14.21
N GLY A 2 15.71 44.41 -15.12
CA GLY A 2 14.38 43.91 -14.80
C GLY A 2 14.48 42.57 -14.09
N SER A 3 13.95 42.49 -12.87
CA SER A 3 13.78 41.22 -12.16
C SER A 3 12.68 40.43 -12.85
N ILE A 4 13.05 39.33 -13.53
CA ILE A 4 12.08 38.34 -14.01
C ILE A 4 11.75 37.47 -12.80
N CYS A 5 10.81 37.89 -11.97
CA CYS A 5 10.07 36.93 -11.13
C CYS A 5 9.00 36.32 -12.03
N PRO A 6 9.01 35.00 -12.29
CA PRO A 6 7.90 34.33 -12.95
C PRO A 6 6.61 34.68 -12.22
N ALA A 7 5.54 34.98 -12.97
CA ALA A 7 4.22 35.30 -12.40
C ALA A 7 3.61 34.13 -11.56
N GLU A 8 4.29 32.99 -11.52
CA GLU A 8 4.00 31.82 -10.69
C GLU A 8 4.71 31.82 -9.32
N CYS A 9 5.39 32.91 -8.94
CA CYS A 9 5.65 33.18 -7.53
C CYS A 9 4.34 33.59 -6.82
N ALA A 10 3.33 32.72 -6.86
CA ALA A 10 2.20 32.85 -5.96
C ALA A 10 2.73 32.76 -4.54
N ASP A 11 2.27 33.64 -3.64
CA ASP A 11 2.53 33.55 -2.21
C ASP A 11 2.00 32.19 -1.72
N PHE A 12 2.88 31.21 -1.63
CA PHE A 12 2.58 29.98 -0.92
C PHE A 12 2.73 30.30 0.56
N THR A 13 1.64 30.19 1.31
CA THR A 13 1.73 30.28 2.76
C THR A 13 2.30 28.97 3.25
N LEU A 14 3.59 28.95 3.60
CA LEU A 14 4.15 27.87 4.39
C LEU A 14 3.41 27.87 5.73
N THR A 15 2.64 26.83 5.99
CA THR A 15 2.09 26.60 7.32
C THR A 15 3.25 26.27 8.24
N GLU A 16 3.58 27.21 9.12
CA GLU A 16 4.53 26.95 10.19
C GLU A 16 3.95 25.84 11.08
N VAL A 17 4.75 24.80 11.34
CA VAL A 17 4.40 23.83 12.37
C VAL A 17 4.54 24.56 13.69
N THR A 18 3.42 25.02 14.25
CA THR A 18 3.36 25.53 15.62
C THR A 18 3.66 24.35 16.55
N LYS A 19 4.95 24.12 16.81
CA LYS A 19 5.41 23.25 17.89
C LYS A 19 5.03 23.91 19.21
N ALA A 20 3.78 23.73 19.63
CA ALA A 20 3.39 24.02 21.00
C ALA A 20 4.18 23.13 21.97
N ASP A 21 4.63 21.96 21.52
CA ASP A 21 5.49 21.06 22.27
C ASP A 21 6.62 20.51 21.38
N CYS A 22 7.85 20.52 21.88
CA CYS A 22 9.00 19.86 21.24
C CYS A 22 8.91 18.33 21.29
N GLU A 23 7.78 17.76 21.70
CA GLU A 23 7.52 16.34 21.58
C GLU A 23 7.39 15.97 20.10
N ILE A 24 8.43 15.31 19.59
CA ILE A 24 8.34 14.62 18.31
C ILE A 24 7.35 13.46 18.53
N SER A 25 6.10 13.68 18.15
CA SER A 25 5.11 12.60 18.12
C SER A 25 5.50 11.63 17.01
N TYR A 26 6.00 10.45 17.40
CA TYR A 26 6.23 9.37 16.46
C TYR A 26 4.86 8.93 15.91
N ARG A 27 4.72 8.92 14.59
CA ARG A 27 3.55 8.33 13.95
C ARG A 27 3.64 6.81 14.10
N LYS A 28 3.01 6.27 15.15
CA LYS A 28 2.93 4.82 15.43
C LYS A 28 1.82 4.19 14.58
N ILE A 29 1.95 4.30 13.26
CA ILE A 29 0.97 3.74 12.34
C ILE A 29 1.74 2.87 11.34
N ASN A 30 1.47 1.58 11.37
CA ASN A 30 2.11 0.60 10.51
C ASN A 30 1.15 0.14 9.42
N ILE A 31 1.69 -0.35 8.31
CA ILE A 31 0.88 -1.05 7.30
C ILE A 31 0.41 -2.36 7.94
N LYS A 32 -0.91 -2.57 7.96
CA LYS A 32 -1.56 -3.78 8.47
C LYS A 32 -1.84 -4.76 7.33
N SER A 33 -2.33 -4.28 6.21
CA SER A 33 -2.65 -5.10 5.03
C SER A 33 -2.47 -4.33 3.73
N LEU A 34 -2.52 -5.06 2.62
CA LEU A 34 -2.41 -4.53 1.27
C LEU A 34 -3.77 -4.54 0.59
N GLY A 35 -4.14 -3.43 -0.04
CA GLY A 35 -5.24 -3.36 -1.00
C GLY A 35 -4.73 -3.67 -2.40
N PHE A 36 -5.51 -4.45 -3.15
CA PHE A 36 -5.29 -4.76 -4.56
C PHE A 36 -6.52 -4.36 -5.35
N TYR A 37 -6.30 -3.62 -6.43
CA TYR A 37 -7.35 -3.23 -7.37
C TYR A 37 -6.78 -3.24 -8.78
N LYS A 38 -7.65 -3.43 -9.78
CA LYS A 38 -7.20 -3.47 -11.18
C LYS A 38 -6.75 -2.08 -11.63
N CYS A 39 -5.85 -2.02 -12.60
CA CYS A 39 -5.35 -0.76 -13.14
C CYS A 39 -6.43 0.11 -13.82
N ASP A 40 -7.54 -0.48 -14.25
CA ASP A 40 -8.69 0.21 -14.84
C ASP A 40 -9.69 0.75 -13.80
N VAL A 41 -9.56 0.34 -12.54
CA VAL A 41 -10.38 0.85 -11.44
C VAL A 41 -9.89 2.25 -11.07
N LYS A 42 -10.71 3.25 -11.38
CA LYS A 42 -10.48 4.63 -10.95
C LYS A 42 -11.02 4.83 -9.54
N LEU A 43 -10.13 5.14 -8.61
CA LEU A 43 -10.53 5.55 -7.26
C LEU A 43 -11.26 6.90 -7.34
N PRO A 44 -12.48 7.01 -6.78
CA PRO A 44 -13.18 8.28 -6.67
C PRO A 44 -12.33 9.36 -6.00
N SER A 45 -12.44 10.59 -6.48
CA SER A 45 -11.79 11.76 -5.89
C SER A 45 -12.80 12.91 -5.80
N PRO A 46 -13.23 13.31 -4.59
CA PRO A 46 -12.89 12.74 -3.29
C PRO A 46 -13.48 11.34 -3.09
N MET A 47 -12.85 10.52 -2.23
CA MET A 47 -13.41 9.23 -1.83
C MET A 47 -14.49 9.41 -0.76
N THR A 48 -15.65 8.79 -0.95
CA THR A 48 -16.73 8.73 0.04
C THR A 48 -16.91 7.31 0.55
N ASP A 49 -17.48 7.17 1.75
CA ASP A 49 -17.76 5.88 2.41
C ASP A 49 -18.59 4.95 1.50
N GLU A 50 -19.65 5.48 0.89
CA GLU A 50 -20.55 4.73 0.01
C GLU A 50 -19.84 4.28 -1.28
N ALA A 51 -18.99 5.13 -1.86
CA ALA A 51 -18.25 4.78 -3.06
C ALA A 51 -17.19 3.71 -2.77
N PHE A 52 -16.49 3.82 -1.63
CA PHE A 52 -15.52 2.82 -1.20
C PHE A 52 -16.20 1.47 -0.92
N LYS A 53 -17.33 1.50 -0.20
CA LYS A 53 -18.13 0.31 0.09
C LYS A 53 -18.55 -0.40 -1.20
N THR A 54 -19.02 0.35 -2.20
CA THR A 54 -19.39 -0.20 -3.52
C THR A 54 -18.20 -0.90 -4.20
N LEU A 55 -17.01 -0.31 -4.14
CA LEU A 55 -15.80 -0.91 -4.70
C LEU A 55 -15.38 -2.19 -3.97
N TYR A 56 -15.54 -2.23 -2.64
CA TYR A 56 -15.26 -3.42 -1.85
C TYR A 56 -16.26 -4.55 -2.11
N GLU A 57 -17.57 -4.26 -2.06
CA GLU A 57 -18.63 -5.26 -2.22
C GLU A 57 -18.68 -5.85 -3.63
N SER A 58 -18.29 -5.08 -4.64
CA SER A 58 -18.15 -5.57 -6.02
C SER A 58 -16.88 -6.40 -6.27
N GLY A 59 -15.95 -6.45 -5.30
CA GLY A 59 -14.64 -7.06 -5.47
C GLY A 59 -13.68 -6.27 -6.38
N ALA A 60 -13.97 -4.99 -6.64
CA ALA A 60 -13.08 -4.11 -7.38
C ALA A 60 -11.82 -3.75 -6.58
N ILE A 61 -11.95 -3.70 -5.25
CA ILE A 61 -10.84 -3.64 -4.30
C ILE A 61 -10.93 -4.86 -3.38
N VAL A 62 -9.82 -5.55 -3.19
CA VAL A 62 -9.69 -6.68 -2.24
C VAL A 62 -8.48 -6.47 -1.34
N PHE A 63 -8.55 -6.91 -0.10
CA PHE A 63 -7.45 -6.80 0.85
C PHE A 63 -6.75 -8.14 1.07
N SER A 64 -5.45 -8.09 1.38
CA SER A 64 -4.75 -9.23 1.97
C SER A 64 -5.23 -9.50 3.39
N ASN A 65 -4.83 -10.64 3.94
CA ASN A 65 -4.82 -10.84 5.38
C ASN A 65 -3.90 -9.82 6.07
N GLU A 66 -4.01 -9.77 7.40
CA GLU A 66 -3.07 -9.04 8.23
C GLU A 66 -1.64 -9.56 8.03
N LEU A 67 -0.73 -8.62 7.82
CA LEU A 67 0.67 -8.86 7.51
C LEU A 67 1.53 -8.69 8.75
N VAL A 68 2.68 -9.35 8.75
CA VAL A 68 3.72 -9.20 9.77
C VAL A 68 5.07 -8.91 9.13
N ASN A 69 6.02 -8.48 9.96
CA ASN A 69 7.37 -8.12 9.53
C ASN A 69 7.39 -7.13 8.35
N VAL A 70 6.41 -6.22 8.31
CA VAL A 70 6.37 -5.21 7.27
C VAL A 70 7.53 -4.25 7.47
N SER A 71 8.39 -4.15 6.45
CA SER A 71 9.53 -3.25 6.44
C SER A 71 9.47 -2.37 5.21
N ILE A 72 9.77 -1.09 5.41
CA ILE A 72 9.88 -0.09 4.35
C ILE A 72 11.37 0.24 4.25
N SER A 73 11.96 0.01 3.07
CA SER A 73 13.35 0.39 2.84
C SER A 73 13.49 1.90 2.78
N GLU A 74 14.71 2.37 3.01
CA GLU A 74 15.08 3.72 2.60
C GLU A 74 14.84 3.90 1.10
N PRO A 75 14.42 5.10 0.64
CA PRO A 75 14.30 5.41 -0.78
C PRO A 75 15.67 5.33 -1.47
N VAL A 76 15.67 4.80 -2.68
CA VAL A 76 16.83 4.81 -3.58
C VAL A 76 16.82 6.09 -4.38
N TYR A 77 17.95 6.80 -4.38
CA TYR A 77 18.14 8.04 -5.12
C TYR A 77 19.01 7.81 -6.34
N GLU A 78 18.65 8.43 -7.46
CA GLU A 78 19.51 8.53 -8.63
C GLU A 78 19.84 10.00 -8.91
N GLU A 79 21.10 10.26 -9.27
CA GLU A 79 21.52 11.59 -9.71
C GLU A 79 21.28 11.75 -11.21
N ARG A 80 20.32 12.60 -11.56
CA ARG A 80 20.06 12.92 -12.96
C ARG A 80 20.87 14.14 -13.37
N LYS A 81 21.97 13.89 -14.09
CA LYS A 81 22.80 14.96 -14.67
C LYS A 81 22.32 15.33 -16.07
N LEU A 82 21.63 16.47 -16.18
CA LEU A 82 21.16 16.98 -17.49
C LEU A 82 22.29 17.58 -18.35
N SER A 83 23.31 18.16 -17.72
CA SER A 83 24.50 18.73 -18.39
C SER A 83 25.60 19.00 -17.38
N ASP A 84 26.87 19.01 -17.82
CA ASP A 84 28.03 19.30 -16.95
C ASP A 84 28.02 20.70 -16.30
N THR A 85 27.24 21.63 -16.84
CA THR A 85 27.13 23.02 -16.37
C THR A 85 25.97 23.24 -15.40
N ARG A 86 25.15 22.22 -15.12
CA ARG A 86 24.03 22.31 -14.19
C ARG A 86 24.26 21.35 -13.02
N PRO A 87 23.90 21.74 -11.80
CA PRO A 87 23.89 20.82 -10.66
C PRO A 87 23.05 19.57 -11.00
N ALA A 88 23.52 18.40 -10.54
CA ALA A 88 22.75 17.18 -10.65
C ALA A 88 21.49 17.31 -9.78
N ASP A 89 20.36 16.83 -10.31
CA ASP A 89 19.13 16.72 -9.54
C ASP A 89 19.07 15.33 -8.91
N GLN A 90 18.55 15.22 -7.69
CA GLN A 90 18.40 13.95 -6.99
C GLN A 90 16.93 13.56 -6.99
N GLU A 91 16.61 12.45 -7.65
CA GLU A 91 15.25 11.94 -7.75
C GLU A 91 15.15 10.61 -7.00
N ILE A 92 14.07 10.41 -6.24
CA ILE A 92 13.77 9.09 -5.68
C ILE A 92 13.25 8.22 -6.81
N VAL A 93 14.01 7.19 -7.16
CA VAL A 93 13.67 6.29 -8.27
C VAL A 93 12.95 5.04 -7.81
N GLU A 94 13.19 4.63 -6.56
CA GLU A 94 12.65 3.37 -6.05
C GLU A 94 12.44 3.42 -4.54
N ARG A 95 11.39 2.74 -4.07
CA ARG A 95 11.27 2.33 -2.67
C ARG A 95 10.70 0.92 -2.59
N GLN A 96 11.27 0.10 -1.71
CA GLN A 96 10.89 -1.28 -1.51
C GLN A 96 10.12 -1.45 -0.20
N ILE A 97 9.10 -2.31 -0.23
CA ILE A 97 8.34 -2.76 0.93
C ILE A 97 8.38 -4.28 0.96
N THR A 98 8.82 -4.86 2.07
CA THR A 98 8.78 -6.30 2.31
C THR A 98 7.76 -6.63 3.39
N PHE A 99 7.18 -7.82 3.33
CA PHE A 99 6.16 -8.26 4.28
C PHE A 99 6.00 -9.78 4.27
N GLU A 100 5.35 -10.31 5.29
CA GLU A 100 5.03 -11.72 5.41
C GLU A 100 3.55 -11.92 5.74
N ASP A 101 2.92 -12.87 5.05
CA ASP A 101 1.64 -13.44 5.46
C ASP A 101 1.88 -14.79 6.15
N ARG A 102 1.58 -14.83 7.44
CA ARG A 102 1.67 -16.01 8.31
C ARG A 102 0.29 -16.59 8.65
N ILE A 103 -0.79 -16.04 8.09
CA ILE A 103 -2.17 -16.43 8.40
C ILE A 103 -2.62 -17.47 7.37
N LYS A 104 -3.06 -18.62 7.87
CA LYS A 104 -3.79 -19.60 7.08
C LYS A 104 -5.27 -19.19 7.03
N VAL A 105 -5.85 -19.16 5.84
CA VAL A 105 -7.28 -18.88 5.66
C VAL A 105 -8.01 -20.14 5.23
N GLU A 106 -9.06 -20.47 5.97
CA GLU A 106 -9.96 -21.57 5.65
C GLU A 106 -11.35 -20.99 5.39
N ILE A 107 -11.90 -21.27 4.21
CA ILE A 107 -13.26 -20.86 3.88
C ILE A 107 -14.20 -21.96 4.38
N PRO A 108 -15.13 -21.64 5.30
CA PRO A 108 -16.09 -22.61 5.79
C PRO A 108 -17.01 -23.07 4.64
N GLU A 109 -17.42 -24.32 4.71
CA GLU A 109 -18.38 -24.90 3.77
C GLU A 109 -19.74 -24.17 3.86
N VAL A 110 -20.33 -23.89 2.70
CA VAL A 110 -21.69 -23.34 2.63
C VAL A 110 -22.68 -24.48 2.91
N SER A 111 -23.66 -24.23 3.78
CA SER A 111 -24.62 -25.26 4.24
C SER A 111 -25.28 -25.98 3.06
N GLY A 112 -25.01 -27.29 2.93
CA GLY A 112 -25.52 -28.15 1.86
C GLY A 112 -24.49 -29.08 1.21
N GLY A 113 -23.19 -28.89 1.51
CA GLY A 113 -22.10 -29.77 1.07
C GLY A 113 -21.64 -30.80 2.13
N SER A 114 -20.81 -31.74 1.69
CA SER A 114 -20.29 -32.88 2.45
C SER A 114 -19.03 -32.52 3.26
N SER A 115 -19.20 -32.23 4.56
CA SER A 115 -18.24 -32.30 5.71
C SER A 115 -16.75 -32.02 5.47
N THR A 116 -16.39 -31.24 4.45
CA THR A 116 -15.01 -30.95 4.05
C THR A 116 -14.85 -29.44 3.97
N PRO A 117 -13.76 -28.85 4.46
CA PRO A 117 -13.50 -27.43 4.31
C PRO A 117 -13.61 -26.97 2.85
N ALA A 118 -14.25 -25.84 2.57
CA ALA A 118 -14.50 -25.40 1.18
C ALA A 118 -13.19 -25.09 0.42
N ASN A 119 -12.16 -24.59 1.12
CA ASN A 119 -10.80 -24.48 0.61
C ASN A 119 -9.81 -24.21 1.76
N LEU A 120 -8.83 -25.10 1.97
CA LEU A 120 -7.78 -24.97 2.99
C LEU A 120 -6.59 -24.11 2.56
N PHE A 121 -6.51 -23.79 1.27
CA PHE A 121 -5.41 -23.06 0.62
C PHE A 121 -5.91 -21.75 -0.02
N ALA A 122 -7.01 -21.18 0.49
CA ALA A 122 -7.61 -19.98 -0.06
C ALA A 122 -6.64 -18.78 -0.08
N ASP A 123 -5.75 -18.71 0.90
CA ASP A 123 -4.64 -17.76 0.98
C ASP A 123 -3.62 -17.96 -0.16
N TYR A 124 -3.30 -19.21 -0.52
CA TYR A 124 -2.43 -19.50 -1.67
C TYR A 124 -3.08 -19.08 -2.98
N ASP A 125 -4.35 -19.44 -3.18
CA ASP A 125 -5.08 -19.08 -4.39
C ASP A 125 -5.20 -17.55 -4.51
N PHE A 126 -5.39 -16.86 -3.38
CA PHE A 126 -5.40 -15.41 -3.34
C PHE A 126 -4.08 -14.82 -3.85
N TRP A 127 -2.95 -15.25 -3.28
CA TRP A 127 -1.63 -14.72 -3.64
C TRP A 127 -1.18 -15.14 -5.04
N GLN A 128 -1.44 -16.39 -5.44
CA GLN A 128 -1.16 -16.90 -6.78
C GLN A 128 -1.92 -16.07 -7.82
N ASN A 129 -3.21 -15.79 -7.59
CA ASN A 129 -3.99 -14.93 -8.46
C ASN A 129 -3.37 -13.52 -8.60
N LYS A 130 -2.83 -12.93 -7.52
CA LYS A 130 -2.14 -11.62 -7.60
C LYS A 130 -0.81 -11.70 -8.33
N LEU A 131 -0.05 -12.79 -8.18
CA LEU A 131 1.17 -13.01 -8.93
C LEU A 131 0.89 -13.13 -10.44
N ASP A 132 -0.15 -13.87 -10.83
CA ASP A 132 -0.52 -14.09 -12.23
C ASP A 132 -0.96 -12.79 -12.93
N HIS A 133 -1.53 -11.85 -12.17
CA HIS A 133 -2.07 -10.59 -12.69
C HIS A 133 -1.26 -9.36 -12.29
N LYS A 134 -0.05 -9.53 -11.75
CA LYS A 134 0.74 -8.45 -11.14
C LYS A 134 0.97 -7.22 -12.01
N THR A 135 1.02 -7.38 -13.33
CA THR A 135 1.22 -6.26 -14.28
C THR A 135 -0.04 -5.42 -14.50
N SER A 136 -1.20 -5.88 -14.02
CA SER A 136 -2.51 -5.25 -14.19
C SER A 136 -3.12 -4.82 -12.85
N LEU A 137 -2.30 -4.77 -11.80
CA LEU A 137 -2.71 -4.41 -10.44
C LEU A 137 -2.11 -3.09 -10.02
N ASN A 138 -2.93 -2.32 -9.33
CA ASN A 138 -2.50 -1.24 -8.46
C ASN A 138 -2.55 -1.71 -7.01
N TYR A 139 -1.77 -1.03 -6.17
CA TYR A 139 -1.59 -1.39 -4.77
C TYR A 139 -2.08 -0.25 -3.88
N GLY A 140 -2.54 -0.61 -2.69
CA GLY A 140 -2.87 0.32 -1.62
C GLY A 140 -2.41 -0.24 -0.28
N PHE A 141 -2.30 0.62 0.71
CA PHE A 141 -1.93 0.29 2.08
C PHE A 141 -3.11 0.54 2.98
N VAL A 142 -3.48 -0.45 3.78
CA VAL A 142 -4.35 -0.23 4.91
C VAL A 142 -3.49 -0.14 6.15
N MET A 143 -3.58 1.00 6.80
CA MET A 143 -2.82 1.31 7.98
C MET A 143 -3.50 0.74 9.24
N SER A 144 -2.74 0.54 10.31
CA SER A 144 -3.24 -0.05 11.57
C SER A 144 -4.36 0.76 12.25
N ASN A 145 -4.50 2.05 11.92
CA ASN A 145 -5.58 2.91 12.38
C ASN A 145 -6.79 2.95 11.43
N GLY A 146 -6.81 2.11 10.40
CA GLY A 146 -7.86 2.04 9.39
C GLY A 146 -7.70 3.01 8.21
N ASP A 147 -6.68 3.86 8.20
CA ASP A 147 -6.45 4.75 7.06
C ASP A 147 -6.12 3.90 5.82
N PHE A 148 -6.87 4.11 4.74
CA PHE A 148 -6.52 3.58 3.42
C PHE A 148 -5.72 4.62 2.64
N VAL A 149 -4.54 4.23 2.18
CA VAL A 149 -3.63 5.05 1.38
C VAL A 149 -3.42 4.34 0.05
N ALA A 150 -3.76 4.98 -1.08
CA ALA A 150 -3.39 4.46 -2.39
C ALA A 150 -2.26 5.31 -2.96
N PRO A 151 -1.06 4.72 -3.19
CA PRO A 151 -0.01 5.36 -3.96
C PRO A 151 -0.51 5.64 -5.37
N VAL A 152 -0.63 6.92 -5.69
CA VAL A 152 -0.91 7.40 -7.04
C VAL A 152 0.26 8.21 -7.55
N ASP A 153 0.37 8.39 -8.86
CA ASP A 153 1.31 9.29 -9.48
C ASP A 153 0.81 10.74 -9.40
N GLU A 154 1.57 11.66 -10.01
CA GLU A 154 1.22 13.08 -10.01
C GLU A 154 -0.08 13.41 -10.75
N TYR A 155 -0.55 12.50 -11.60
CA TYR A 155 -1.75 12.62 -12.42
C TYR A 155 -2.95 11.86 -11.82
N GLY A 156 -2.77 11.21 -10.66
CA GLY A 156 -3.82 10.45 -9.97
C GLY A 156 -3.99 9.01 -10.46
N TYR A 157 -3.11 8.48 -11.30
CA TYR A 157 -3.09 7.06 -11.67
C TYR A 157 -2.36 6.24 -10.61
N GLY A 158 -2.69 4.96 -10.45
CA GLY A 158 -1.96 4.09 -9.52
C GLY A 158 -0.46 4.06 -9.82
N MET A 159 0.36 4.17 -8.79
CA MET A 159 1.81 4.11 -8.94
C MET A 159 2.23 2.70 -9.35
N SER A 160 3.09 2.61 -10.37
CA SER A 160 3.59 1.31 -10.83
C SER A 160 4.52 0.68 -9.79
N ALA A 161 4.31 -0.61 -9.53
CA ALA A 161 5.18 -1.39 -8.68
C ALA A 161 5.39 -2.79 -9.27
N SER A 162 6.58 -3.35 -9.04
CA SER A 162 6.80 -4.78 -9.22
C SER A 162 6.34 -5.54 -7.98
N PHE A 163 5.73 -6.69 -8.19
CA PHE A 163 5.26 -7.56 -7.11
C PHE A 163 5.89 -8.94 -7.23
N GLN A 164 6.49 -9.38 -6.13
CA GLN A 164 7.10 -10.68 -5.97
C GLN A 164 6.58 -11.33 -4.69
N MET A 165 6.40 -12.64 -4.73
CA MET A 165 5.97 -13.44 -3.60
C MET A 165 6.63 -14.81 -3.71
N HIS A 166 7.10 -15.35 -2.60
CA HIS A 166 7.67 -16.68 -2.52
C HIS A 166 7.28 -17.36 -1.22
N ARG A 167 7.27 -18.69 -1.25
CA ARG A 167 7.09 -19.51 -0.07
C ARG A 167 8.40 -19.57 0.71
N ASN A 168 8.32 -19.36 2.01
CA ASN A 168 9.44 -19.47 2.93
C ASN A 168 9.03 -20.34 4.15
N PHE A 169 10.00 -20.78 4.95
CA PHE A 169 9.78 -21.63 6.12
C PHE A 169 10.60 -21.13 7.31
N GLU A 170 9.96 -20.99 8.46
CA GLU A 170 10.61 -20.63 9.73
C GLU A 170 10.58 -21.81 10.70
N ASN A 171 11.76 -22.23 11.20
CA ASN A 171 11.84 -23.32 12.16
C ASN A 171 11.33 -22.89 13.54
N LEU A 172 10.43 -23.71 14.11
CA LEU A 172 9.97 -23.52 15.48
C LEU A 172 11.01 -24.03 16.48
N THR A 173 11.21 -23.27 17.56
CA THR A 173 12.19 -23.59 18.61
C THR A 173 11.91 -24.93 19.31
N ARG A 174 10.68 -25.46 19.21
CA ARG A 174 10.26 -26.75 19.80
C ARG A 174 10.08 -27.87 18.76
N GLY A 175 10.64 -27.71 17.56
CA GLY A 175 10.50 -28.65 16.45
C GLY A 175 9.31 -28.31 15.55
N GLY A 176 9.46 -28.58 14.26
CA GLY A 176 8.51 -28.19 13.20
C GLY A 176 8.95 -26.90 12.48
N ALA A 177 8.28 -26.60 11.36
CA ALA A 177 8.46 -25.36 10.62
C ALA A 177 7.09 -24.75 10.32
N ILE A 178 7.00 -23.42 10.40
CA ILE A 178 5.85 -22.65 9.91
C ILE A 178 6.15 -22.23 8.49
N GLU A 179 5.22 -22.51 7.59
CA GLU A 179 5.25 -21.99 6.24
C GLU A 179 4.71 -20.56 6.21
N ILE A 180 5.41 -19.67 5.51
CA ILE A 180 5.05 -18.26 5.38
C ILE A 180 5.12 -17.85 3.91
N LYS A 181 4.31 -16.85 3.52
CA LYS A 181 4.34 -16.24 2.20
C LYS A 181 5.03 -14.90 2.32
N ALA A 182 6.25 -14.81 1.80
CA ALA A 182 7.10 -13.63 1.90
C ALA A 182 7.01 -12.83 0.60
N GLY A 183 6.58 -11.57 0.73
CA GLY A 183 6.28 -10.66 -0.36
C GLY A 183 7.26 -9.49 -0.46
N THR A 184 7.40 -8.97 -1.66
CA THR A 184 8.14 -7.74 -1.94
C THR A 184 7.40 -6.91 -2.97
N LEU A 185 7.15 -5.65 -2.63
CA LEU A 185 6.65 -4.61 -3.52
C LEU A 185 7.77 -3.61 -3.76
N THR A 186 8.12 -3.38 -5.02
CA THR A 186 9.12 -2.38 -5.40
C THR A 186 8.43 -1.33 -6.26
N PHE A 187 8.22 -0.15 -5.70
CA PHE A 187 7.57 0.97 -6.37
C PHE A 187 8.59 1.79 -7.16
N LEU A 188 8.19 2.29 -8.32
CA LEU A 188 8.93 3.31 -9.05
C LEU A 188 8.59 4.68 -8.44
N GLY A 189 9.52 5.26 -7.69
CA GLY A 189 9.33 6.45 -6.86
C GLY A 189 9.02 6.14 -5.38
N ASP A 190 8.49 7.15 -4.67
CA ASP A 190 8.14 7.03 -3.25
C ASP A 190 6.61 6.89 -3.04
N PRO A 191 6.11 5.69 -2.69
CA PRO A 191 4.68 5.46 -2.46
C PRO A 191 4.16 6.08 -1.16
N LEU A 192 5.06 6.58 -0.30
CA LEU A 192 4.75 7.24 0.97
C LEU A 192 5.17 8.71 0.98
N ALA A 193 5.42 9.29 -0.20
CA ALA A 193 5.73 10.71 -0.32
C ALA A 193 4.63 11.54 0.38
N MET A 194 5.03 12.63 1.05
CA MET A 194 4.14 13.52 1.82
C MET A 194 3.00 14.16 1.01
N LYS A 195 2.96 13.92 -0.31
CA LYS A 195 1.89 14.31 -1.23
C LYS A 195 0.59 13.53 -1.01
N TYR A 196 0.66 12.30 -0.47
CA TYR A 196 -0.48 11.41 -0.39
C TYR A 196 -1.03 11.33 1.04
N LYS A 197 -2.21 11.94 1.24
CA LYS A 197 -2.97 11.82 2.48
C LYS A 197 -3.80 10.54 2.45
N PRO A 198 -4.19 10.00 3.64
CA PRO A 198 -5.24 8.99 3.72
C PRO A 198 -6.44 9.40 2.87
N ILE A 199 -6.90 8.46 2.04
CA ILE A 199 -8.03 8.65 1.14
C ILE A 199 -9.34 8.56 1.93
N ILE A 200 -9.39 7.66 2.90
CA ILE A 200 -10.53 7.39 3.77
C ILE A 200 -10.07 6.61 5.00
N ASN A 201 -10.82 6.65 6.10
CA ASN A 201 -10.62 5.74 7.23
C ASN A 201 -11.67 4.63 7.20
N LEU A 202 -11.22 3.37 7.09
CA LEU A 202 -12.10 2.21 6.98
C LEU A 202 -12.84 1.87 8.28
N ASN A 203 -12.44 2.44 9.43
CA ASN A 203 -13.22 2.32 10.66
C ASN A 203 -14.48 3.20 10.65
N ASP A 204 -14.53 4.22 9.79
CA ASP A 204 -15.71 5.07 9.63
C ASP A 204 -16.81 4.37 8.80
N ILE A 205 -16.50 3.23 8.19
CA ILE A 205 -17.43 2.37 7.44
C ILE A 205 -17.74 1.12 8.28
N PRO A 206 -18.87 1.08 9.03
CA PRO A 206 -19.14 0.03 10.02
C PRO A 206 -19.10 -1.39 9.45
N GLU A 207 -19.50 -1.56 8.19
CA GLU A 207 -19.54 -2.86 7.52
C GLU A 207 -18.17 -3.37 7.10
N LEU A 208 -17.15 -2.51 7.06
CA LEU A 208 -15.77 -2.84 6.71
C LEU A 208 -14.85 -2.89 7.93
N ALA A 209 -15.26 -2.33 9.07
CA ALA A 209 -14.49 -2.34 10.30
C ALA A 209 -14.00 -3.77 10.64
N GLY A 210 -12.68 -3.97 10.63
CA GLY A 210 -12.04 -5.25 10.95
C GLY A 210 -12.04 -6.30 9.83
N LYS A 211 -12.50 -5.99 8.61
CA LYS A 211 -12.47 -6.90 7.44
C LYS A 211 -11.27 -6.67 6.51
N TRP A 212 -10.30 -5.89 6.96
CA TRP A 212 -9.10 -5.46 6.26
C TRP A 212 -7.88 -5.62 7.16
#